data_AF-Q0FMQ6-F1
#
_entry.id   AF-Q0FMQ6-F1
#
_cell.length_a   1.000
_cell.length_b   1.000
_cell.length_c   1.000
_cell.angle_alpha   90.00
_cell.angle_beta   90.00
_cell.angle_gamma   90.00
#
_symmetry.space_group_name_H-M   'P 1'
#
loop_
_entity.id
_entity.type
_entity.pdbx_description
1 polymer ?
#
loop_
_entity_poly.entity_id
_entity_poly.type
_entity_poly.pdbx_seq_one_letter_code
_entity_poly.pdbx_strand_id
1 'polypeptide(L)'
;MSQTSSEIARTVLATEAQALTRLAEELPAAFDATHSVQLPGGQGASSGGQRQFVEPLARAALAVGAGAVFIETHEDPDNAPSDDPNMVPISDLGRLLKGLRAIDDLTKAG
;
A
#
# COMPACT_ATOMS: atom_id res chain seq x y z
N MET A 1 8.71 -8.52 -27.01
CA MET A 1 7.72 -7.42 -27.01
C MET A 1 7.80 -6.74 -25.65
N SER A 2 7.99 -5.42 -25.60
CA SER A 2 8.05 -4.65 -24.34
C SER A 2 6.61 -4.41 -23.88
N GLN A 3 6.29 -4.84 -22.66
CA GLN A 3 4.98 -4.58 -22.06
C GLN A 3 4.83 -3.08 -21.79
N THR A 4 3.63 -2.56 -22.04
CA THR A 4 3.32 -1.15 -21.73
C THR A 4 3.17 -0.96 -20.23
N SER A 5 3.38 0.27 -19.73
CA SER A 5 3.19 0.59 -18.30
C SER A 5 1.78 0.27 -17.80
N SER A 6 0.77 0.35 -18.68
CA SER A 6 -0.61 -0.06 -18.39
C SER A 6 -0.76 -1.58 -18.24
N GLU A 7 -0.01 -2.38 -19.00
CA GLU A 7 -0.04 -3.84 -18.91
C GLU A 7 0.68 -4.34 -17.66
N ILE A 8 1.78 -3.69 -17.27
CA ILE A 8 2.48 -3.95 -16.01
C ILE A 8 1.55 -3.63 -14.83
N ALA A 9 0.93 -2.45 -14.82
CA ALA A 9 0.00 -2.06 -13.77
C ALA A 9 -1.20 -3.01 -13.65
N ARG A 10 -1.77 -3.44 -14.79
CA ARG A 10 -2.90 -4.38 -14.80
C ARG A 10 -2.52 -5.78 -14.33
N THR A 11 -1.30 -6.22 -14.65
CA THR A 11 -0.78 -7.53 -14.22
C THR A 11 -0.53 -7.53 -12.72
N VAL A 12 0.18 -6.51 -12.20
CA VAL A 12 0.44 -6.34 -10.75
C VAL A 12 -0.88 -6.33 -9.97
N LEU A 13 -1.83 -5.50 -10.40
CA LEU A 13 -3.13 -5.37 -9.73
C LEU A 13 -3.93 -6.68 -9.76
N ALA A 14 -3.87 -7.44 -10.86
CA ALA A 14 -4.58 -8.72 -10.99
C ALA A 14 -3.97 -9.83 -10.11
N THR A 15 -2.63 -9.92 -10.04
CA THR A 15 -1.96 -10.90 -9.17
C THR A 15 -2.10 -10.56 -7.69
N GLU A 16 -2.00 -9.29 -7.31
CA GLU A 16 -2.13 -8.87 -5.91
C GLU A 16 -3.58 -9.00 -5.41
N ALA A 17 -4.58 -8.64 -6.22
CA ALA A 17 -5.98 -8.80 -5.83
C ALA A 17 -6.36 -10.28 -5.61
N GLN A 18 -5.91 -11.20 -6.48
CA GLN A 18 -6.14 -12.64 -6.28
C GLN A 18 -5.41 -13.19 -5.05
N ALA A 19 -4.20 -12.71 -4.76
CA ALA A 19 -3.47 -13.08 -3.54
C ALA A 19 -4.17 -12.56 -2.29
N LEU A 20 -4.65 -11.32 -2.30
CA LEU A 20 -5.41 -10.69 -1.22
C LEU A 20 -6.73 -11.42 -0.95
N THR A 21 -7.50 -11.80 -1.99
CA THR A 21 -8.74 -12.57 -1.80
C THR A 21 -8.47 -13.93 -1.15
N ARG A 22 -7.42 -14.65 -1.58
CA ARG A 22 -7.06 -15.94 -0.98
C ARG A 22 -6.54 -15.82 0.44
N LEU A 23 -5.78 -14.76 0.74
CA LEU A 23 -5.28 -14.50 2.09
C LEU A 23 -6.40 -14.09 3.05
N ALA A 24 -7.40 -13.35 2.57
CA ALA A 24 -8.59 -12.97 3.34
C ALA A 24 -9.45 -14.18 3.74
N GLU A 25 -9.39 -15.29 3.00
CA GLU A 25 -10.07 -16.55 3.36
C GLU A 25 -9.41 -17.28 4.54
N GLU A 26 -8.10 -17.08 4.78
CA GLU A 26 -7.36 -17.90 5.74
C GLU A 26 -7.05 -17.20 7.07
N LEU A 27 -6.75 -15.89 7.09
CA LEU A 27 -6.51 -15.11 8.32
C LEU A 27 -6.76 -13.61 8.05
N PRO A 28 -7.06 -12.76 9.06
CA PRO A 28 -7.06 -11.32 8.87
C PRO A 28 -5.62 -10.84 8.56
N ALA A 29 -5.25 -10.90 7.28
CA ALA A 29 -3.94 -10.50 6.81
C ALA A 29 -3.74 -8.99 7.02
N ALA A 30 -2.57 -8.62 7.53
CA ALA A 30 -2.11 -7.24 7.52
C ALA A 30 -1.51 -6.95 6.15
N PHE A 31 -2.00 -5.92 5.47
CA PHE A 31 -1.42 -5.44 4.21
C PHE A 31 -0.41 -4.33 4.49
N ASP A 32 0.85 -4.54 4.13
CA ASP A 32 1.91 -3.55 4.24
C ASP A 32 1.86 -2.56 3.07
N ALA A 33 1.20 -1.41 3.29
CA ALA A 33 0.95 -0.46 2.22
C ALA A 33 2.19 0.34 1.81
N THR A 34 3.16 0.51 2.71
CA THR A 34 4.38 1.29 2.45
C THR A 34 5.43 0.48 1.71
N HIS A 35 5.68 -0.76 2.11
CA HIS A 35 6.65 -1.59 1.41
C HIS A 35 6.11 -2.13 0.07
N SER A 36 4.80 -2.28 -0.08
CA SER A 36 4.19 -2.66 -1.37
C SER A 36 4.43 -1.66 -2.50
N VAL A 37 4.78 -0.40 -2.20
CA VAL A 37 5.10 0.62 -3.21
C VAL A 37 6.60 0.86 -3.38
N GLN A 38 7.43 0.07 -2.69
CA GLN A 38 8.88 0.15 -2.80
C GLN A 38 9.33 -0.33 -4.18
N LEU A 39 10.32 0.35 -4.75
CA LEU A 39 10.97 -0.02 -5.99
C LEU A 39 12.40 -0.49 -5.68
N PRO A 40 12.63 -1.83 -5.57
CA PRO A 40 13.96 -2.36 -5.28
C PRO A 40 14.98 -1.89 -6.33
N GLY A 41 16.09 -1.32 -5.87
CA GLY A 41 17.13 -0.79 -6.76
C GLY A 41 16.74 0.45 -7.59
N GLY A 42 15.62 1.09 -7.27
CA GLY A 42 15.06 2.23 -8.01
C GLY A 42 15.91 3.50 -8.01
N GLN A 43 16.91 3.61 -7.13
CA GLN A 43 17.83 4.75 -7.06
C GLN A 43 19.32 4.32 -7.07
N GLY A 44 19.64 3.18 -7.66
CA GLY A 44 21.01 2.65 -7.69
C GLY A 44 21.41 1.99 -6.37
N ALA A 45 21.88 2.77 -5.38
CA ALA A 45 22.34 2.25 -4.08
C ALA A 45 21.26 2.20 -2.99
N SER A 46 20.12 2.86 -3.21
CA SER A 46 18.95 2.86 -2.33
C SER A 46 17.70 2.39 -3.09
N SER A 47 16.70 1.93 -2.32
CA SER A 47 15.37 1.62 -2.84
C SER A 47 14.65 2.91 -3.22
N GLY A 48 14.00 2.92 -4.38
CA GLY A 48 13.01 3.96 -4.71
C GLY A 48 11.65 3.64 -4.10
N GLY A 49 10.66 4.47 -4.39
CA GLY A 49 9.31 4.31 -3.86
C GLY A 49 8.30 5.20 -4.56
N GLN A 50 7.03 4.83 -4.46
CA GLN A 50 5.91 5.58 -5.04
C GLN A 50 4.85 5.86 -3.98
N ARG A 51 5.21 6.65 -2.96
CA ARG A 51 4.36 7.09 -1.83
C ARG A 51 2.91 7.42 -2.20
N GLN A 52 2.68 8.03 -3.38
CA GLN A 52 1.34 8.36 -3.87
C GLN A 52 0.39 7.17 -4.02
N PHE A 53 0.92 5.93 -4.08
CA PHE A 53 0.13 4.70 -4.19
C PHE A 53 -0.16 4.02 -2.84
N VAL A 54 0.43 4.48 -1.73
CA VAL A 54 0.16 3.92 -0.38
C VAL A 54 -1.33 4.00 -0.06
N GLU A 55 -1.94 5.18 -0.22
CA GLU A 55 -3.36 5.38 0.08
C GLU A 55 -4.29 4.57 -0.85
N PRO A 56 -4.16 4.62 -2.18
CA PRO A 56 -4.95 3.77 -3.09
C PRO A 56 -4.86 2.27 -2.79
N LEU A 57 -3.66 1.73 -2.51
CA LEU A 57 -3.48 0.31 -2.24
C LEU A 57 -4.02 -0.10 -0.87
N ALA A 58 -3.81 0.72 0.17
CA ALA A 58 -4.42 0.48 1.48
C ALA A 58 -5.95 0.46 1.41
N ARG A 59 -6.56 1.36 0.62
CA ARG A 59 -8.01 1.36 0.36
C ARG A 59 -8.44 0.07 -0.34
N ALA A 60 -7.70 -0.37 -1.35
CA ALA A 60 -8.00 -1.61 -2.08
C ALA A 60 -7.92 -2.85 -1.17
N ALA A 61 -6.88 -2.94 -0.33
CA ALA A 61 -6.72 -4.04 0.61
C ALA A 61 -7.91 -4.13 1.59
N LEU A 62 -8.33 -3.02 2.19
CA LEU A 62 -9.50 -2.98 3.08
C LEU A 62 -10.82 -3.24 2.35
N ALA A 63 -10.94 -2.84 1.07
CA ALA A 63 -12.12 -3.16 0.26
C ALA A 63 -12.23 -4.65 -0.08
N VAL A 64 -11.09 -5.36 -0.19
CA VAL A 64 -11.05 -6.81 -0.41
C VAL A 64 -11.26 -7.60 0.88
N GLY A 65 -11.09 -6.98 2.05
CA GLY A 65 -11.33 -7.59 3.35
C GLY A 65 -10.07 -7.85 4.18
N ALA A 66 -8.96 -7.14 3.91
CA ALA A 66 -7.79 -7.17 4.78
C ALA A 66 -8.18 -6.85 6.24
N GLY A 67 -7.60 -7.59 7.18
CA GLY A 67 -7.91 -7.42 8.61
C GLY A 67 -7.29 -6.14 9.17
N ALA A 68 -6.12 -5.77 8.66
CA ALA A 68 -5.36 -4.60 9.05
C ALA A 68 -4.55 -4.05 7.88
N VAL A 69 -4.06 -2.83 8.05
CA VAL A 69 -3.03 -2.22 7.18
C VAL A 69 -1.86 -1.77 8.03
N PHE A 70 -0.65 -1.92 7.49
CA PHE A 70 0.58 -1.40 8.07
C PHE A 70 1.07 -0.23 7.21
N ILE A 71 1.48 0.86 7.86
CA ILE A 71 1.89 2.12 7.22
C ILE A 71 3.04 2.71 8.04
N GLU A 72 4.20 2.88 7.42
CA GLU A 72 5.30 3.66 7.98
C GLU A 72 5.10 5.16 7.78
N THR A 73 5.56 5.95 8.75
CA THR A 73 5.42 7.40 8.75
C THR A 73 6.64 8.08 9.35
N HIS A 74 6.87 9.33 8.97
CA HIS A 74 7.94 10.17 9.51
C HIS A 74 7.51 11.64 9.54
N GLU A 75 8.07 12.46 10.43
CA GLU A 75 7.85 13.91 10.41
C GLU A 75 8.37 14.56 9.13
N ASP A 76 9.47 14.03 8.61
CA ASP A 76 10.16 14.50 7.40
C ASP A 76 10.60 13.30 6.53
N PRO A 77 9.68 12.66 5.79
CA PRO A 77 9.97 11.44 5.06
C PRO A 77 11.17 11.55 4.10
N ASP A 78 11.37 12.72 3.49
CA ASP A 78 12.43 12.93 2.48
C ASP A 78 13.84 12.98 3.10
N ASN A 79 13.93 13.08 4.43
CA ASN A 79 15.19 13.01 5.19
C ASN A 79 15.22 11.81 6.16
N ALA A 80 14.33 10.83 6.00
CA ALA A 80 14.33 9.62 6.81
C ALA A 80 15.60 8.79 6.58
N PRO A 81 16.15 8.11 7.61
CA PRO A 81 17.38 7.32 7.49
C PRO A 81 17.18 6.02 6.67
N SER A 82 15.95 5.62 6.41
CA SER A 82 15.55 4.47 5.59
C SER A 82 14.16 4.71 5.01
N ASP A 83 13.83 4.04 3.91
CA ASP A 83 12.50 3.96 3.29
C ASP A 83 11.81 5.31 3.00
N ASP A 84 12.62 6.35 2.82
CA ASP A 84 12.22 7.73 2.56
C ASP A 84 11.13 7.84 1.47
N PRO A 85 11.22 7.21 0.28
CA PRO A 85 10.23 7.41 -0.78
C PRO A 85 8.92 6.65 -0.55
N ASN A 86 8.80 5.87 0.53
CA ASN A 86 7.63 5.06 0.84
C ASN A 86 6.82 5.64 2.01
N MET A 87 7.47 6.25 3.01
CA MET A 87 6.82 6.69 4.24
C MET A 87 5.80 7.81 3.99
N VAL A 88 4.66 7.75 4.69
CA VAL A 88 3.64 8.81 4.65
C VAL A 88 4.02 9.94 5.61
N PRO A 89 3.87 11.23 5.26
CA PRO A 89 4.07 12.32 6.21
C PRO A 89 3.13 12.17 7.41
N ILE A 90 3.65 12.29 8.64
CA ILE A 90 2.83 12.07 9.84
C ILE A 90 1.65 13.03 9.95
N SER A 91 1.77 14.23 9.37
CA SER A 91 0.69 15.21 9.25
C SER A 91 -0.52 14.69 8.47
N ASP A 92 -0.30 13.79 7.52
CA ASP A 92 -1.36 13.23 6.66
C ASP A 92 -2.01 11.98 7.25
N LEU A 93 -1.38 11.35 8.25
CA LEU A 93 -1.80 10.07 8.80
C LEU A 93 -3.23 10.12 9.35
N GLY A 94 -3.60 11.21 10.05
CA GLY A 94 -4.96 11.36 10.59
C GLY A 94 -6.05 11.39 9.51
N ARG A 95 -5.80 12.11 8.40
CA ARG A 95 -6.70 12.15 7.24
C ARG A 95 -6.79 10.78 6.59
N LEU A 96 -5.65 10.13 6.39
CA LEU A 96 -5.54 8.82 5.77
C LEU A 96 -6.34 7.78 6.57
N LEU A 97 -6.05 7.64 7.86
CA LEU A 97 -6.72 6.67 8.75
C LEU A 97 -8.24 6.87 8.79
N LYS A 98 -8.72 8.12 8.76
CA LYS A 98 -10.16 8.41 8.71
C LYS A 98 -10.82 7.85 7.44
N GLY A 99 -10.15 8.00 6.29
CA GLY A 99 -10.64 7.44 5.03
C GLY A 99 -10.60 5.92 5.00
N LEU A 100 -9.50 5.33 5.50
CA LEU A 100 -9.33 3.88 5.57
C LEU A 100 -10.36 3.23 6.50
N ARG A 101 -10.61 3.84 7.66
CA ARG A 101 -11.60 3.35 8.61
C ARG A 101 -13.01 3.30 8.02
N ALA A 102 -13.40 4.31 7.25
CA ALA A 102 -14.71 4.33 6.61
C ALA A 102 -14.90 3.19 5.60
N ILE A 103 -13.83 2.79 4.90
CA ILE A 103 -13.86 1.64 3.99
C ILE A 103 -13.93 0.34 4.79
N ASP A 104 -13.10 0.20 5.83
CA ASP A 104 -13.07 -0.99 6.67
C ASP A 104 -14.43 -1.27 7.33
N ASP A 105 -15.05 -0.23 7.89
CA ASP A 105 -16.39 -0.33 8.50
C ASP A 105 -17.44 -0.76 7.48
N LEU A 106 -17.36 -0.26 6.23
CA LEU A 106 -18.28 -0.65 5.16
C LEU A 106 -18.09 -2.11 4.75
N THR A 107 -16.83 -2.55 4.57
CA THR A 107 -16.52 -3.92 4.15
C THR A 107 -16.94 -4.95 5.20
N LYS A 108 -16.79 -4.64 6.49
CA LYS A 108 -17.04 -5.57 7.62
C LYS A 108 -18.44 -5.48 8.24
N ALA A 109 -19.36 -4.70 7.64
CA ALA A 109 -20.71 -4.52 8.16
C ALA A 109 -21.68 -5.68 7.89
N GLY A 110 -21.26 -6.69 7.11
CA GLY A 110 -22.04 -7.91 6.80
C GLY A 110 -21.48 -9.15 7.49
#